data_AF-A0A367JGD0-F1
#
_entry.id   AF-A0A367JGD0-F1
#
_cell.length_a   1.000
_cell.length_b   1.000
_cell.length_c   1.000
_cell.angle_alpha   90.00
_cell.angle_beta   90.00
_cell.angle_gamma   90.00
#
_symmetry.space_group_name_H-M   'P 1'
#
loop_
_entity.id
_entity.type
_entity.pdbx_description
1 polymer ?
#
loop_
_entity_poly.entity_id
_entity_poly.type
_entity_poly.pdbx_seq_one_letter_code
_entity_poly.pdbx_strand_id
1 'polypeptide(L)'
;SVSNSQGINTLLDAEREASKIVQKAKQYRVQRAKDARLEAAKDIENIKAQKNAEYQNFIAQNSGQSDQSLGKVDEETEVKIQEIRAAAAEKKQDALELMLKSIMNVEAKPHINARA
;
A
#
# COMPACT_ATOMS: atom_id res chain seq x y z
N SER A 1 -55.63 65.89 -11.40
CA SER A 1 -55.07 65.11 -10.27
C SER A 1 -54.89 63.62 -10.56
N VAL A 2 -55.47 63.05 -11.63
CA VAL A 2 -55.41 61.61 -11.94
C VAL A 2 -54.01 61.14 -12.40
N SER A 3 -53.26 61.97 -13.12
CA SER A 3 -51.92 61.68 -13.64
C SER A 3 -50.83 61.47 -12.58
N ASN A 4 -50.98 62.03 -11.38
CA ASN A 4 -50.02 61.86 -10.29
C ASN A 4 -50.16 60.47 -9.62
N SER A 5 -51.38 59.93 -9.57
CA SER A 5 -51.65 58.63 -8.95
C SER A 5 -51.14 57.44 -9.76
N GLN A 6 -51.13 57.56 -11.10
CA GLN A 6 -50.76 56.47 -11.99
C GLN A 6 -49.24 56.28 -12.05
N GLY A 7 -48.47 57.38 -12.06
CA GLY A 7 -47.00 57.33 -11.96
C GLY A 7 -46.50 56.74 -10.62
N ILE A 8 -47.17 57.07 -9.51
CA ILE A 8 -46.83 56.51 -8.19
C ILE A 8 -47.05 54.99 -8.15
N ASN A 9 -48.16 54.50 -8.72
CA ASN A 9 -48.42 53.06 -8.77
C ASN A 9 -47.36 52.31 -9.61
N THR A 10 -46.95 52.87 -10.75
CA THR A 10 -45.87 52.27 -11.56
C THR A 10 -44.55 52.19 -10.80
N LEU A 11 -44.21 53.22 -10.02
CA LEU A 11 -42.99 53.21 -9.20
C LEU A 11 -43.07 52.18 -8.07
N LEU A 12 -44.22 52.05 -7.41
CA LEU A 12 -44.43 51.05 -6.36
C LEU A 12 -44.34 49.60 -6.90
N ASP A 13 -44.86 49.36 -8.10
CA ASP A 13 -44.77 48.04 -8.73
C ASP A 13 -43.33 47.72 -9.17
N ALA A 14 -42.60 48.71 -9.71
CA ALA A 14 -41.17 48.58 -10.02
C ALA A 14 -40.35 48.29 -8.74
N GLU A 15 -40.65 48.95 -7.62
CA GLU A 15 -39.98 48.69 -6.33
C GLU A 15 -40.24 47.26 -5.82
N ARG A 16 -41.49 46.77 -5.96
CA ARG A 16 -41.84 45.39 -5.62
C ARG A 16 -41.11 44.38 -6.50
N GLU A 17 -41.01 44.61 -7.81
CA GLU A 17 -40.26 43.74 -8.71
C GLU A 17 -38.77 43.73 -8.39
N ALA A 18 -38.17 44.90 -8.17
CA ALA A 18 -36.77 45.02 -7.77
C ALA A 18 -36.50 44.25 -6.45
N SER A 19 -37.37 44.40 -5.44
CA SER A 19 -37.26 43.65 -4.19
C SER A 19 -37.35 42.13 -4.41
N LYS A 20 -38.28 41.66 -5.26
CA LYS A 20 -38.40 40.23 -5.60
C LYS A 20 -37.14 39.70 -6.28
N ILE A 21 -36.56 40.45 -7.20
CA ILE A 21 -35.32 40.07 -7.90
C ILE A 21 -34.17 39.93 -6.89
N VAL A 22 -34.01 40.90 -5.99
CA VAL A 22 -32.96 40.87 -4.96
C VAL A 22 -33.18 39.70 -3.99
N GLN A 23 -34.41 39.43 -3.56
CA GLN A 23 -34.71 38.28 -2.69
C GLN A 23 -34.39 36.95 -3.37
N LYS A 24 -34.81 36.77 -4.64
CA LYS A 24 -34.46 35.58 -5.43
C LYS A 24 -32.95 35.40 -5.55
N ALA A 25 -32.20 36.47 -5.82
CA ALA A 25 -30.75 36.41 -5.90
C ALA A 25 -30.10 36.01 -4.57
N LYS A 26 -30.59 36.54 -3.44
CA LYS A 26 -30.12 36.14 -2.09
C LYS A 26 -30.42 34.68 -1.79
N GLN A 27 -31.63 34.21 -2.08
CA GLN A 27 -32.02 32.81 -1.89
C GLN A 27 -31.19 31.88 -2.77
N TYR A 28 -31.00 32.22 -4.05
CA TYR A 28 -30.16 31.46 -4.97
C TYR A 28 -28.72 31.32 -4.46
N ARG A 29 -28.13 32.41 -3.94
CA ARG A 29 -26.79 32.38 -3.37
C ARG A 29 -26.69 31.44 -2.17
N VAL A 30 -27.67 31.49 -1.26
CA VAL A 30 -27.71 30.60 -0.08
C VAL A 30 -27.88 29.14 -0.49
N GLN A 31 -28.80 28.89 -1.43
CA GLN A 31 -29.04 27.54 -1.95
C GLN A 31 -27.78 26.97 -2.61
N ARG A 32 -27.11 27.75 -3.47
CA ARG A 32 -25.88 27.32 -4.14
C ARG A 32 -24.73 27.03 -3.16
N ALA A 33 -24.63 27.80 -2.07
CA ALA A 33 -23.66 27.51 -1.02
C ALA A 33 -23.98 26.22 -0.25
N LYS A 34 -25.27 25.91 -0.06
CA LYS A 34 -25.72 24.66 0.57
C LYS A 34 -25.47 23.46 -0.35
N ASP A 35 -25.80 23.59 -1.62
CA ASP A 35 -25.61 22.53 -2.62
C ASP A 35 -24.12 22.19 -2.75
N ALA A 36 -23.24 23.20 -2.83
CA ALA A 36 -21.79 22.98 -2.87
C ALA A 36 -21.26 22.23 -1.64
N ARG A 37 -21.80 22.48 -0.45
CA ARG A 37 -21.43 21.75 0.76
C ARG A 37 -21.92 20.30 0.75
N LEU A 38 -23.13 20.06 0.26
CA LEU A 38 -23.70 18.72 0.15
C LEU A 38 -22.96 17.88 -0.89
N GLU A 39 -22.61 18.48 -2.02
CA GLU A 39 -21.84 17.83 -3.08
C GLU A 39 -20.43 17.50 -2.60
N ALA A 40 -19.74 18.43 -1.94
CA ALA A 40 -18.43 18.15 -1.33
C ALA A 40 -18.50 17.03 -0.27
N ALA A 41 -19.54 16.99 0.55
CA ALA A 41 -19.72 15.91 1.53
C ALA A 41 -19.92 14.55 0.85
N LYS A 42 -20.71 14.51 -0.23
CA LYS A 42 -20.92 13.30 -1.04
C LYS A 42 -19.62 12.83 -1.69
N ASP A 43 -18.83 13.75 -2.24
CA ASP A 43 -17.54 13.42 -2.85
C ASP A 43 -16.53 12.88 -1.83
N ILE A 44 -16.49 13.45 -0.62
CA ILE A 44 -15.68 12.94 0.47
C ILE A 44 -16.08 11.50 0.83
N GLU A 45 -17.39 11.21 0.90
CA GLU A 45 -17.88 9.87 1.20
C GLU A 45 -17.49 8.87 0.09
N ASN A 46 -17.65 9.26 -1.18
CA ASN A 46 -17.26 8.45 -2.33
C ASN A 46 -15.76 8.15 -2.31
N ILE A 47 -14.91 9.16 -2.09
CA ILE A 47 -13.46 9.00 -2.01
C ILE A 47 -13.10 8.08 -0.85
N LYS A 48 -13.74 8.25 0.31
CA LYS A 48 -13.50 7.39 1.47
C LYS A 48 -13.87 5.94 1.17
N ALA A 49 -15.01 5.69 0.54
CA ALA A 49 -15.44 4.36 0.14
C ALA A 49 -14.46 3.73 -0.87
N GLN A 50 -14.05 4.49 -1.89
CA GLN A 50 -13.08 4.04 -2.89
C GLN A 50 -11.73 3.71 -2.24
N LYS A 51 -11.19 4.59 -1.40
CA LYS A 51 -9.91 4.37 -0.72
C LYS A 51 -9.95 3.18 0.23
N ASN A 52 -11.08 2.97 0.90
CA ASN A 52 -11.25 1.80 1.76
C ASN A 52 -11.30 0.52 0.93
N ALA A 53 -12.01 0.51 -0.21
CA ALA A 53 -12.02 -0.63 -1.13
C ALA A 53 -10.62 -0.92 -1.71
N GLU A 54 -9.88 0.11 -2.14
CA GLU A 54 -8.49 0.00 -2.57
C GLU A 54 -7.60 -0.59 -1.47
N TYR A 55 -7.78 -0.13 -0.23
CA TYR A 55 -7.03 -0.64 0.94
C TYR A 55 -7.35 -2.10 1.24
N GLN A 56 -8.63 -2.50 1.22
CA GLN A 56 -9.01 -3.89 1.44
C GLN A 56 -8.48 -4.81 0.32
N ASN A 57 -8.53 -4.36 -0.93
CA ASN A 57 -7.93 -5.10 -2.05
C ASN A 57 -6.41 -5.23 -1.89
N PHE A 58 -5.74 -4.17 -1.47
CA PHE A 58 -4.31 -4.19 -1.18
C PHE A 58 -3.99 -5.19 -0.06
N ILE A 59 -4.75 -5.20 1.04
CA ILE A 59 -4.58 -6.19 2.10
C ILE A 59 -4.79 -7.59 1.55
N ALA A 60 -5.88 -7.85 0.83
CA ALA A 60 -6.20 -9.19 0.32
C ALA A 60 -5.12 -9.74 -0.63
N GLN A 61 -4.53 -8.87 -1.46
CA GLN A 61 -3.43 -9.26 -2.35
C GLN A 61 -2.12 -9.50 -1.60
N ASN A 62 -1.80 -8.68 -0.60
CA ASN A 62 -0.52 -8.76 0.11
C ASN A 62 -0.55 -9.76 1.27
N SER A 63 -1.71 -10.04 1.87
CA SER A 63 -1.84 -10.99 2.98
C SER A 63 -1.55 -12.43 2.53
N GLY A 64 -1.93 -12.79 1.31
CA GLY A 64 -1.60 -14.10 0.72
C GLY A 64 -0.18 -14.20 0.14
N GLN A 65 0.53 -13.08 -0.02
CA GLN A 65 1.88 -13.07 -0.58
C GLN A 65 2.92 -13.65 0.39
N SER A 66 2.68 -13.52 1.69
CA SER A 66 3.50 -14.17 2.73
C SER A 66 3.51 -15.69 2.57
N ASP A 67 2.34 -16.31 2.44
CA ASP A 67 2.21 -17.77 2.37
C ASP A 67 2.80 -18.33 1.07
N GLN A 68 2.61 -17.64 -0.07
CA GLN A 68 3.26 -18.02 -1.33
C GLN A 68 4.78 -17.85 -1.28
N SER A 69 5.29 -16.82 -0.60
CA SER A 69 6.72 -16.63 -0.43
C SER A 69 7.32 -17.73 0.45
N LEU A 70 6.63 -18.13 1.53
CA LEU A 70 7.08 -19.20 2.41
C LEU A 70 7.16 -20.54 1.68
N GLY A 71 6.13 -20.90 0.90
CA GLY A 71 6.14 -22.15 0.14
C GLY A 71 7.29 -22.26 -0.86
N LYS A 72 7.65 -21.15 -1.53
CA LYS A 72 8.81 -21.12 -2.44
C LYS A 72 10.13 -21.26 -1.68
N VAL A 73 10.26 -20.58 -0.54
CA VAL A 73 11.46 -20.68 0.30
C VAL A 73 11.63 -22.10 0.82
N ASP A 74 10.55 -22.77 1.23
CA ASP A 74 10.58 -24.15 1.68
C ASP A 74 11.01 -25.10 0.56
N GLU A 75 10.47 -24.93 -0.65
CA GLU A 75 10.86 -25.73 -1.84
C GLU A 75 12.34 -25.53 -2.18
N GLU A 76 12.81 -24.29 -2.27
CA GLU A 76 14.23 -23.97 -2.54
C GLU A 76 15.15 -24.50 -1.43
N THR A 77 14.70 -24.47 -0.18
CA THR A 77 15.45 -24.98 0.97
C THR A 77 15.59 -26.50 0.89
N GLU A 78 14.51 -27.22 0.58
CA GLU A 78 14.56 -28.67 0.44
C GLU A 78 15.47 -29.07 -0.72
N VAL A 79 15.40 -28.39 -1.87
CA VAL A 79 16.33 -28.61 -2.99
C VAL A 79 17.78 -28.45 -2.54
N LYS A 80 18.12 -27.36 -1.84
CA LYS A 80 19.48 -27.15 -1.32
C LYS A 80 19.91 -28.20 -0.31
N ILE A 81 19.01 -28.65 0.56
CA ILE A 81 19.31 -29.74 1.51
C ILE A 81 19.65 -31.02 0.75
N GLN A 82 18.91 -31.35 -0.30
CA GLN A 82 19.18 -32.52 -1.13
C GLN A 82 20.53 -32.41 -1.86
N GLU A 83 20.86 -31.24 -2.41
CA GLU A 83 22.16 -30.96 -3.03
C GLU A 83 23.31 -31.14 -2.02
N ILE A 84 23.18 -30.59 -0.81
CA ILE A 84 24.20 -30.71 0.25
C ILE A 84 24.37 -32.18 0.65
N ARG A 85 23.28 -32.93 0.81
CA ARG A 85 23.33 -34.36 1.15
C ARG A 85 24.01 -35.17 0.04
N ALA A 86 23.71 -34.88 -1.22
CA ALA A 86 24.32 -35.55 -2.36
C ALA A 86 25.84 -35.26 -2.41
N ALA A 87 26.24 -33.99 -2.31
CA ALA A 87 27.65 -33.60 -2.29
C ALA A 87 28.41 -34.21 -1.10
N ALA A 88 27.79 -34.24 0.08
CA ALA A 88 28.36 -34.88 1.26
C ALA A 88 28.52 -36.39 1.05
N ALA A 89 27.54 -37.07 0.47
CA ALA A 89 27.61 -38.50 0.18
C ALA A 89 28.72 -38.81 -0.84
N GLU A 90 28.86 -37.99 -1.88
CA GLU A 90 29.90 -38.14 -2.91
C GLU A 90 31.31 -37.99 -2.31
N LYS A 91 31.54 -36.95 -1.50
CA LYS A 91 32.88 -36.65 -0.94
C LYS A 91 33.20 -37.37 0.36
N LYS A 92 32.24 -38.09 0.94
CA LYS A 92 32.42 -38.78 2.23
C LYS A 92 33.60 -39.74 2.21
N GLN A 93 33.72 -40.55 1.16
CA GLN A 93 34.76 -41.57 1.09
C GLN A 93 36.14 -40.94 0.95
N ASP A 94 36.28 -39.95 0.07
CA ASP A 94 37.53 -39.20 -0.13
C ASP A 94 37.99 -38.51 1.17
N ALA A 95 37.06 -37.90 1.91
CA ALA A 95 37.36 -37.25 3.18
C ALA A 95 37.82 -38.25 4.25
N LEU A 96 37.17 -39.42 4.34
CA LEU A 96 37.57 -40.48 5.25
C LEU A 96 38.94 -41.05 4.91
N GLU A 97 39.23 -41.27 3.63
CA GLU A 97 40.53 -41.76 3.18
C GLU A 97 41.65 -40.77 3.49
N LEU A 98 41.44 -39.47 3.22
CA LEU A 98 42.39 -38.42 3.56
C LEU A 98 42.65 -38.34 5.07
N MET A 99 41.59 -38.45 5.88
CA MET A 99 41.70 -38.42 7.34
C MET A 99 42.47 -39.65 7.86
N LEU A 100 42.14 -40.85 7.39
CA LEU A 100 42.84 -42.09 7.77
C LEU A 100 44.31 -42.06 7.34
N LYS A 101 44.60 -41.63 6.12
CA LYS A 101 45.98 -41.48 5.63
C LYS A 101 46.78 -40.50 6.49
N SER A 102 46.16 -39.39 6.90
CA SER A 102 46.82 -38.39 7.76
C SER A 102 47.07 -38.90 9.18
N ILE A 103 46.14 -39.69 9.73
CA ILE A 103 46.28 -40.30 11.07
C ILE A 103 47.34 -41.41 11.06
N MET A 104 47.39 -42.22 10.01
CA MET A 104 48.31 -43.35 9.91
C MET A 104 49.72 -42.95 9.44
N ASN A 105 49.91 -41.76 8.85
CA ASN A 105 51.23 -41.25 8.44
C ASN A 105 51.99 -40.67 9.65
N VAL A 106 52.61 -41.54 10.45
CA VAL A 106 53.46 -41.13 11.56
C VAL A 106 54.85 -40.75 11.05
N GLU A 107 55.11 -39.45 10.92
CA GLU A 107 56.45 -38.93 10.64
C GLU A 107 57.17 -38.64 11.96
N ALA A 108 57.99 -39.59 12.42
CA ALA A 108 58.88 -39.40 13.56
C ALA A 108 60.03 -38.45 13.19
N LYS A 109 59.78 -37.15 13.33
CA LYS A 109 60.80 -36.12 13.18
C LYS A 109 61.43 -35.83 14.54
N PRO A 110 62.77 -35.82 14.66
CA PRO A 110 63.42 -35.38 15.88
C PRO A 110 62.97 -33.96 16.20
N HIS A 111 62.75 -33.70 17.48
CA HIS A 111 62.45 -32.35 17.94
C HIS A 111 63.52 -31.38 17.44
N ILE A 112 63.15 -30.15 17.08
CA ILE A 112 64.05 -29.14 16.50
C ILE A 112 65.35 -28.87 17.28
N ASN A 113 65.41 -29.30 18.55
CA ASN A 113 66.55 -29.14 19.45
C ASN A 113 67.28 -30.46 19.77
N ALA A 114 66.96 -31.57 19.09
CA ALA A 114 67.65 -32.83 19.28
C ALA A 114 69.11 -32.69 18.84
N ARG A 115 70.05 -32.82 19.79
CA ARG A 115 71.48 -32.90 19.49
C ARG A 115 71.85 -34.36 19.22
N ALA A 116 72.69 -34.59 18.21
CA ALA A 116 73.17 -35.89 17.77
C ALA A 116 73.88 -36.68 18.88
#